data_AF-A0A0Q0WFL2-F1
#
_entry.id   AF-A0A0Q0WFL2-F1
#
_cell.length_a   1.000
_cell.length_b   1.000
_cell.length_c   1.000
_cell.angle_alpha   90.00
_cell.angle_beta   90.00
_cell.angle_gamma   90.00
#
_symmetry.space_group_name_H-M   'P 1'
#
loop_
_entity.id
_entity.type
_entity.pdbx_description
1 polymer ?
#
loop_
_entity_poly.entity_id
_entity_poly.type
_entity_poly.pdbx_seq_one_letter_code
_entity_poly.pdbx_strand_id
1 'polypeptide(L)'
;MEKLLGAYCDEELSPSAAGKCERHLRSCSRCRQLVRDYRMLSHDLDRFGRQVGEGGDCSLWPAIRAGLLEERDAQRSPGSGKVFARILRPTWVGLALSAAAGLILFFSGVFSTERLPANYCRIESISTPEHNLLIHRGQSDGLTIIWLTE
;
A
#
# COMPACT_ATOMS: atom_id res chain seq x y z
N MET A 1 21.20 11.60 7.52
CA MET A 1 22.13 10.49 7.84
C MET A 1 21.41 9.17 7.89
N GLU A 2 20.24 9.07 8.54
CA GLU A 2 19.46 7.83 8.67
C GLU A 2 19.19 7.11 7.33
N LYS A 3 18.79 7.83 6.28
CA LYS A 3 18.59 7.24 4.93
C LYS A 3 19.84 6.56 4.35
N LEU A 4 21.05 7.05 4.67
CA LEU A 4 22.30 6.45 4.21
C LEU A 4 22.70 5.22 5.05
N LEU A 5 22.19 5.10 6.28
CA LEU A 5 22.49 3.96 7.15
C LEU A 5 21.73 2.71 6.73
N GLY A 6 20.50 2.85 6.20
CA GLY A 6 19.77 1.73 5.57
C GLY A 6 20.56 1.15 4.40
N ALA A 7 20.85 1.98 3.39
CA ALA A 7 21.67 1.58 2.25
C ALA A 7 23.08 1.07 2.64
N TYR A 8 23.65 1.55 3.75
CA TYR A 8 24.90 1.01 4.30
C TYR A 8 24.72 -0.40 4.87
N CYS A 9 23.61 -0.68 5.54
CA CYS A 9 23.30 -2.01 6.07
C CYS A 9 22.99 -3.01 4.95
N ASP A 10 22.37 -2.56 3.87
CA ASP A 10 22.01 -3.36 2.70
C ASP A 10 23.16 -3.47 1.68
N GLU A 11 24.35 -2.92 1.99
CA GLU A 11 25.55 -2.90 1.12
C GLU A 11 25.37 -2.22 -0.25
N GLU A 12 24.37 -1.33 -0.37
CA GLU A 12 24.02 -0.62 -1.61
C GLU A 12 24.82 0.68 -1.83
N LEU A 13 25.68 1.05 -0.88
CA LEU A 13 26.51 2.25 -1.01
C LEU A 13 27.75 1.99 -1.88
N SER A 14 28.10 2.99 -2.70
CA SER A 14 29.40 2.99 -3.37
C SER A 14 30.55 2.95 -2.36
N PRO A 15 31.73 2.42 -2.70
CA PRO A 15 32.86 2.30 -1.76
C PRO A 15 33.24 3.63 -1.10
N SER A 16 33.18 4.73 -1.84
CA SER A 16 33.44 6.09 -1.34
C SER A 16 32.40 6.52 -0.28
N ALA A 17 31.11 6.24 -0.53
CA ALA A 17 30.04 6.57 0.41
C ALA A 17 30.05 5.67 1.65
N ALA A 18 30.35 4.38 1.49
CA ALA A 18 30.54 3.44 2.59
C ALA A 18 31.68 3.89 3.52
N GLY A 19 32.83 4.29 2.98
CA GLY A 19 33.95 4.81 3.77
C GLY A 19 33.63 6.10 4.54
N LYS A 20 32.74 6.95 4.02
CA LYS A 20 32.22 8.12 4.77
C LYS A 20 31.30 7.69 5.92
N CYS A 21 30.42 6.72 5.69
CA CYS A 21 29.57 6.16 6.74
C CYS A 21 30.38 5.50 7.84
N GLU A 22 31.37 4.67 7.51
CA GLU A 22 32.26 4.04 8.49
C GLU A 22 32.98 5.08 9.36
N ARG A 23 33.50 6.15 8.75
CA ARG A 23 34.16 7.22 9.48
C ARG A 23 33.22 7.88 10.48
N HIS A 24 31.97 8.12 10.09
CA HIS A 24 30.95 8.65 11.00
C HIS A 24 30.60 7.66 12.12
N LEU A 25 30.47 6.36 11.79
CA LEU A 25 30.19 5.32 12.77
C LEU A 25 31.31 5.16 13.81
N ARG A 26 32.56 5.55 13.51
CA ARG A 26 33.63 5.57 14.52
C ARG A 26 33.42 6.62 15.61
N SER A 27 32.82 7.76 15.30
CA SER A 27 32.63 8.86 16.28
C SER A 27 31.20 8.96 16.84
N CYS A 28 30.19 8.45 16.15
CA CYS A 28 28.78 8.63 16.51
C CYS A 28 28.17 7.37 17.16
N SER A 29 28.01 7.37 18.48
CA SER A 29 27.39 6.27 19.23
C SER A 29 25.93 6.02 18.84
N ARG A 30 25.15 7.09 18.61
CA ARG A 30 23.75 6.99 18.18
C ARG A 30 23.61 6.25 16.85
N CYS A 31 24.43 6.59 15.86
CA CYS A 31 24.36 5.92 14.56
C CYS A 31 24.87 4.48 14.62
N ARG A 32 25.83 4.16 15.49
CA ARG A 32 26.21 2.77 15.76
C ARG A 32 25.06 1.96 16.35
N GLN A 33 24.31 2.55 17.28
CA GLN A 33 23.15 1.86 17.86
C GLN A 33 22.09 1.59 16.80
N LEU A 34 21.76 2.59 15.98
CA LEU A 34 20.77 2.42 14.91
C LEU A 34 21.17 1.33 13.90
N VAL A 35 22.45 1.24 13.53
CA VAL A 35 22.96 0.15 12.67
C VAL A 35 22.82 -1.22 13.34
N ARG A 36 23.04 -1.31 14.66
CA ARG A 36 22.82 -2.56 15.39
C ARG A 36 21.35 -2.95 15.37
N ASP A 37 20.46 -1.99 15.62
CA ASP A 37 19.01 -2.22 15.64
C ASP A 37 18.51 -2.70 14.27
N TYR A 38 18.98 -2.09 13.17
CA TYR A 38 18.66 -2.54 11.81
C TYR A 38 19.15 -3.97 11.53
N ARG A 39 20.37 -4.30 11.94
CA ARG A 39 20.92 -5.65 11.74
C ARG A 39 20.19 -6.70 12.57
N MET A 40 19.80 -6.36 13.80
CA MET A 40 18.97 -7.24 14.62
C MET A 40 17.62 -7.50 13.96
N LEU A 41 16.93 -6.45 13.51
CA LEU A 41 15.64 -6.59 12.83
C LEU A 41 15.76 -7.45 11.55
N SER A 42 16.80 -7.21 10.74
CA SER A 42 17.07 -7.99 9.53
C SER A 42 17.31 -9.48 9.86
N HIS A 43 18.09 -9.76 10.91
CA HIS A 43 18.32 -11.12 11.37
C HIS A 43 17.04 -11.81 11.85
N ASP A 44 16.19 -11.10 12.59
CA ASP A 44 14.92 -11.65 13.07
C ASP A 44 13.97 -11.95 11.91
N LEU A 45 13.87 -11.05 10.92
CA LEU A 45 13.08 -11.26 9.71
C LEU A 45 13.57 -12.46 8.89
N ASP A 46 14.88 -12.63 8.74
CA ASP A 46 15.46 -13.78 8.05
C ASP A 46 15.16 -15.09 8.80
N ARG A 47 15.22 -15.08 10.13
CA ARG A 47 14.83 -16.22 10.96
C ARG A 47 13.36 -16.61 10.74
N PHE A 48 12.45 -15.64 10.77
CA PHE A 48 11.04 -15.91 10.49
C PHE A 48 10.82 -16.44 9.08
N GLY A 49 11.50 -15.87 8.08
CA GLY A 49 11.44 -16.34 6.69
C GLY A 49 11.86 -17.80 6.53
N ARG A 50 12.90 -18.24 7.25
CA ARG A 50 13.34 -19.65 7.23
C ARG A 50 12.35 -20.58 7.92
N GLN A 51 11.74 -20.16 9.03
CA GLN A 51 10.74 -20.96 9.73
C GLN A 51 9.51 -21.25 8.87
N VAL A 52 9.07 -20.27 8.07
CA VAL A 52 7.97 -20.44 7.10
C VAL A 52 8.33 -21.43 5.99
N GLY A 53 9.61 -21.57 5.63
CA GLY A 53 10.08 -22.49 4.60
C GLY A 53 10.13 -23.97 5.01
N GLU A 54 10.19 -24.26 6.31
CA GLU A 54 10.28 -25.64 6.84
C GLU A 54 8.90 -26.22 7.22
N GLY A 55 7.87 -25.36 7.35
CA GLY A 55 6.51 -25.71 7.76
C GLY A 55 5.50 -25.82 6.62
N GLY A 56 5.63 -26.84 5.77
CA GLY A 56 4.50 -27.38 4.99
C GLY A 56 4.17 -26.73 3.63
N ASP A 57 3.70 -27.58 2.72
CA ASP A 57 3.29 -27.34 1.32
C ASP A 57 2.13 -26.32 1.12
N CYS A 58 1.76 -25.55 2.13
CA CYS A 58 0.65 -24.59 2.08
C CYS A 58 1.09 -23.27 1.44
N SER A 59 1.47 -23.34 0.16
CA SER A 59 1.71 -22.13 -0.63
C SER A 59 0.37 -21.42 -0.89
N LEU A 60 0.17 -20.24 -0.29
CA LEU A 60 -0.94 -19.34 -0.61
C LEU A 60 -0.81 -18.69 -2.00
N TRP A 61 0.34 -18.89 -2.66
CA TRP A 61 0.66 -18.25 -3.93
C TRP A 61 -0.31 -18.56 -5.08
N PRO A 62 -0.82 -19.80 -5.26
CA PRO A 62 -1.82 -20.09 -6.29
C PRO A 62 -3.11 -19.28 -6.07
N ALA A 63 -3.57 -19.12 -4.82
CA ALA A 63 -4.76 -18.35 -4.49
C ALA A 63 -4.55 -16.85 -4.72
N ILE A 64 -3.43 -16.29 -4.27
CA ILE A 64 -3.05 -14.89 -4.51
C ILE A 64 -2.96 -14.61 -6.02
N ARG A 65 -2.31 -15.51 -6.77
CA ARG A 65 -2.20 -15.40 -8.23
C ARG A 65 -3.57 -15.40 -8.90
N ALA A 66 -4.48 -16.28 -8.47
CA ALA A 66 -5.82 -16.35 -9.02
C ALA A 66 -6.58 -15.02 -8.82
N GLY A 67 -6.55 -14.46 -7.59
CA GLY A 67 -7.18 -13.17 -7.30
C GLY A 67 -6.62 -12.01 -8.14
N LEU A 68 -5.30 -11.94 -8.30
CA LEU A 68 -4.66 -10.90 -9.14
C LEU A 68 -5.05 -11.00 -10.62
N LEU A 69 -5.24 -12.22 -11.14
CA LEU A 69 -5.69 -12.41 -12.52
C LEU A 69 -7.16 -12.00 -12.69
N GLU A 70 -8.02 -12.34 -11.73
CA GLU A 70 -9.43 -11.96 -11.74
C GLU A 70 -9.61 -10.44 -11.67
N GLU A 71 -8.88 -9.75 -10.78
CA GLU A 71 -8.91 -8.27 -10.70
C GLU A 71 -8.45 -7.62 -12.01
N ARG A 72 -7.38 -8.13 -12.62
CA ARG A 72 -6.87 -7.62 -13.90
C ARG A 72 -7.88 -7.80 -15.02
N ASP A 73 -8.57 -8.94 -15.06
CA ASP A 73 -9.54 -9.25 -16.10
C ASP A 73 -10.85 -8.45 -15.90
N ALA A 74 -11.23 -8.18 -14.64
CA ALA A 74 -12.32 -7.26 -14.30
C ALA A 74 -12.01 -5.81 -14.71
N GLN A 75 -10.76 -5.34 -14.52
CA GLN A 75 -10.32 -4.02 -14.98
C GLN A 75 -10.21 -3.90 -16.50
N ARG A 76 -9.89 -5.00 -17.19
CA ARG A 76 -9.77 -5.04 -18.66
C ARG A 76 -11.07 -5.25 -19.40
N SER A 77 -12.17 -5.57 -18.70
CA SER A 77 -13.47 -5.63 -19.34
C SER A 77 -13.81 -4.25 -19.91
N PRO A 78 -13.80 -4.08 -21.25
CA PRO A 78 -14.28 -2.85 -21.84
C PRO A 78 -15.76 -2.80 -21.51
N GLY A 79 -16.19 -1.68 -20.91
CA GLY A 79 -17.58 -1.46 -20.51
C GLY A 79 -18.52 -2.05 -21.56
N SER A 80 -19.28 -3.05 -21.13
CA SER A 80 -20.29 -3.74 -21.92
C SER A 80 -21.11 -2.69 -22.66
N GLY A 81 -20.88 -2.62 -23.98
CA GLY A 81 -21.54 -1.70 -24.90
C GLY A 81 -23.02 -2.01 -25.06
N LYS A 82 -23.81 -1.80 -23.99
CA LYS A 82 -25.26 -2.00 -23.97
C LYS A 82 -25.98 -0.93 -23.15
N VAL A 83 -25.60 0.35 -23.29
CA VAL A 83 -26.43 1.47 -22.77
C VAL A 83 -26.72 2.55 -23.83
N PHE A 84 -25.97 2.65 -24.92
CA PHE A 84 -26.20 3.70 -25.93
C PHE A 84 -27.25 3.41 -27.01
N ALA A 85 -27.87 2.22 -27.02
CA ALA A 85 -28.92 1.90 -28.00
C ALA A 85 -30.34 2.36 -27.59
N ARG A 86 -30.48 3.21 -26.56
CA ARG A 86 -31.79 3.71 -26.07
C ARG A 86 -31.93 5.22 -26.02
N ILE A 87 -31.06 5.96 -26.71
CA ILE A 87 -31.20 7.42 -26.85
C ILE A 87 -31.52 7.76 -28.31
N LEU A 88 -32.73 7.40 -28.70
CA LEU A 88 -33.45 8.02 -29.81
C LEU A 88 -34.93 8.04 -29.45
N ARG A 89 -35.33 9.07 -28.68
CA ARG A 89 -36.61 9.72 -28.85
C ARG A 89 -36.53 11.16 -28.30
N PRO A 90 -36.63 12.19 -29.16
CA PRO A 90 -36.64 13.59 -28.78
C PRO A 90 -38.04 13.99 -28.31
N THR A 91 -38.18 14.98 -27.41
CA THR A 91 -39.28 15.98 -27.32
C THR A 91 -39.50 16.69 -25.96
N TRP A 92 -38.61 16.68 -24.96
CA TRP A 92 -38.88 17.41 -23.69
C TRP A 92 -37.69 18.19 -23.11
N VAL A 93 -37.08 19.04 -23.94
CA VAL A 93 -36.01 20.00 -23.56
C VAL A 93 -36.55 21.27 -22.84
N GLY A 94 -37.83 21.31 -22.45
CA GLY A 94 -38.49 22.59 -22.09
C GLY A 94 -38.45 23.06 -20.64
N LEU A 95 -38.35 22.20 -19.62
CA LEU A 95 -38.86 22.61 -18.28
C LEU A 95 -38.08 22.15 -17.02
N ALA A 96 -36.92 21.51 -17.15
CA ALA A 96 -36.20 20.95 -15.99
C ALA A 96 -34.85 21.63 -15.67
N LEU A 97 -34.61 22.85 -16.16
CA LEU A 97 -33.30 23.51 -16.00
C LEU A 97 -33.18 24.42 -14.76
N SER A 98 -34.23 24.64 -13.97
CA SER A 98 -34.20 25.58 -12.83
C SER A 98 -33.94 24.95 -11.45
N ALA A 99 -34.10 23.63 -11.28
CA ALA A 99 -33.87 22.98 -9.98
C ALA A 99 -32.44 22.43 -9.80
N ALA A 100 -31.73 22.11 -10.89
CA ALA A 100 -30.43 21.47 -10.82
C ALA A 100 -29.30 22.41 -10.36
N ALA A 101 -29.38 23.71 -10.68
CA ALA A 101 -28.33 24.67 -10.33
C ALA A 101 -28.22 24.91 -8.82
N GLY A 102 -29.33 24.86 -8.08
CA GLY A 102 -29.34 25.04 -6.61
C GLY A 102 -28.76 23.83 -5.85
N LEU A 103 -29.02 22.61 -6.34
CA LEU A 103 -28.49 21.39 -5.73
C LEU A 103 -26.97 21.25 -5.89
N ILE A 104 -26.41 21.72 -7.01
CA ILE A 104 -24.96 21.66 -7.26
C ILE A 104 -24.19 22.55 -6.28
N LEU A 105 -24.70 23.74 -5.95
CA LEU A 105 -24.04 24.63 -4.98
C LEU A 105 -24.19 24.15 -3.53
N PHE A 106 -25.31 23.52 -3.18
CA PHE A 106 -25.53 22.99 -1.83
C PHE A 106 -24.66 21.76 -1.54
N PHE A 107 -24.46 20.86 -2.52
CA PHE A 107 -23.58 19.69 -2.36
C PHE A 107 -22.09 20.02 -2.45
N SER A 108 -21.68 21.05 -3.19
CA SER A 108 -20.27 21.46 -3.28
C SER A 108 -19.76 22.22 -2.06
N GLY A 109 -20.64 22.88 -1.29
CA GLY A 109 -20.25 23.57 -0.04
C GLY A 109 -20.14 22.67 1.19
N VAL A 110 -21.00 21.66 1.31
CA VAL A 110 -21.07 20.80 2.51
C VAL A 110 -20.06 19.64 2.47
N PHE A 111 -19.62 19.22 1.28
CA PHE A 111 -18.50 18.26 1.13
C PHE A 111 -17.16 18.99 1.01
N SER A 112 -16.87 19.91 1.93
CA SER A 112 -15.48 20.19 2.26
C SER A 112 -14.97 18.99 3.05
N THR A 113 -14.62 17.92 2.33
CA THR A 113 -13.82 16.83 2.87
C THR A 113 -12.58 17.48 3.46
N GLU A 114 -12.49 17.51 4.79
CA GLU A 114 -11.23 17.71 5.48
C GLU A 114 -10.22 16.80 4.79
N ARG A 115 -9.28 17.39 4.04
CA ARG A 115 -8.15 16.67 3.49
C ARG A 115 -7.30 16.29 4.69
N LEU A 116 -7.65 15.15 5.28
CA LEU A 116 -6.74 14.42 6.16
C LEU A 116 -5.41 14.31 5.40
N PRO A 117 -4.28 14.58 6.06
CA PRO A 117 -2.99 14.56 5.40
C PRO A 117 -2.82 13.22 4.67
N ALA A 118 -2.25 13.26 3.47
CA ALA A 118 -2.12 12.15 2.51
C ALA A 118 -1.31 10.93 3.00
N ASN A 119 -1.04 10.86 4.31
CA ASN A 119 -0.22 9.88 4.99
C ASN A 119 -0.98 9.22 6.17
N TYR A 120 -2.30 9.03 6.06
CA TYR A 120 -3.03 8.28 7.09
C TYR A 120 -2.94 6.78 6.77
N CYS A 121 -2.22 6.04 7.60
CA CYS A 121 -2.12 4.58 7.53
C CYS A 121 -3.28 3.99 8.34
N ARG A 122 -4.16 3.22 7.69
CA ARG A 122 -5.19 2.46 8.39
C ARG A 122 -4.68 1.04 8.56
N ILE A 123 -4.26 0.73 9.79
CA ILE A 123 -3.86 -0.63 10.19
C ILE A 123 -5.12 -1.31 10.70
N GLU A 124 -5.60 -2.32 9.98
CA GLU A 124 -6.63 -3.23 10.50
C GLU A 124 -5.93 -4.54 10.88
N SER A 125 -5.93 -4.82 12.18
CA SER A 125 -5.47 -6.09 12.73
C SER A 125 -6.69 -6.95 13.05
N ILE A 126 -6.73 -8.15 12.50
CA ILE A 126 -7.67 -9.19 12.93
C ILE A 126 -6.82 -10.31 13.53
N SER A 127 -6.98 -10.53 14.83
CA SER A 127 -6.40 -11.67 15.52
C SER A 127 -7.47 -12.75 15.63
N THR A 128 -7.24 -13.89 14.97
CA THR A 128 -7.96 -15.13 15.25
C THR A 128 -7.07 -16.00 16.16
N PRO A 129 -7.63 -16.97 16.89
CA PRO A 129 -6.86 -17.81 17.83
C PRO A 129 -5.71 -18.59 17.18
N GLU A 130 -5.77 -18.77 15.86
CA GLU A 130 -4.82 -19.58 15.10
C GLU A 130 -3.90 -18.72 14.22
N HIS A 131 -4.25 -17.45 13.93
CA HIS A 131 -3.49 -16.60 13.02
C HIS A 131 -3.67 -15.11 13.36
N ASN A 132 -2.59 -14.35 13.28
CA ASN A 132 -2.60 -12.90 13.32
C ASN A 132 -2.48 -12.35 11.89
N LEU A 133 -3.44 -11.52 11.48
CA LEU A 133 -3.51 -10.95 10.14
C LEU A 133 -3.39 -9.42 10.24
N LEU A 134 -2.38 -8.87 9.57
CA LEU A 134 -2.13 -7.43 9.49
C LEU A 134 -2.25 -6.98 8.04
N ILE A 135 -3.23 -6.12 7.78
CA ILE A 135 -3.46 -5.53 6.45
C ILE A 135 -2.95 -4.10 6.45
N HIS A 136 -1.97 -3.82 5.60
CA HIS A 136 -1.47 -2.48 5.32
C HIS A 136 -1.89 -2.07 3.92
N ARG A 137 -2.62 -0.96 3.79
CA ARG A 137 -3.03 -0.41 2.49
C ARG A 137 -2.45 0.98 2.28
N GLY A 138 -1.49 1.10 1.36
CA GLY A 138 -0.98 2.37 0.87
C GLY A 138 -1.97 3.03 -0.09
N GLN A 139 -2.38 4.27 0.19
CA GLN A 139 -3.37 4.98 -0.63
C GLN A 139 -2.76 5.73 -1.82
N SER A 140 -1.45 6.00 -1.82
CA SER A 140 -0.74 6.72 -2.90
C SER A 140 -0.33 5.84 -4.08
N ASP A 141 -0.14 4.56 -3.84
CA ASP A 141 0.34 3.55 -4.79
C ASP A 141 -0.66 2.39 -4.97
N GLY A 142 -1.71 2.33 -4.15
CA GLY A 142 -2.69 1.24 -4.15
C GLY A 142 -2.11 -0.07 -3.64
N LEU A 143 -0.89 -0.06 -3.07
CA LEU A 143 -0.20 -1.26 -2.62
C LEU A 143 -0.86 -1.77 -1.34
N THR A 144 -1.45 -2.97 -1.41
CA THR A 144 -1.95 -3.67 -0.23
C THR A 144 -0.95 -4.74 0.16
N ILE A 145 -0.37 -4.61 1.35
CA ILE A 145 0.56 -5.56 1.94
C ILE A 145 -0.22 -6.32 3.02
N ILE A 146 -0.37 -7.63 2.84
CA ILE A 146 -1.05 -8.51 3.79
C ILE A 146 0.02 -9.36 4.45
N TRP A 147 0.13 -9.24 5.78
CA TRP A 147 1.03 -10.06 6.60
C TRP A 147 0.18 -11.08 7.36
N LEU A 148 0.52 -12.35 7.19
CA LEU A 148 -0.03 -13.47 7.93
C LEU A 148 1.05 -13.98 8.86
N THR A 149 0.73 -14.08 10.13
CA THR A 149 1.62 -14.61 11.17
C THR A 149 0.87 -15.70 11.90
N GLU A 150 1.43 -16.92 11.92
CA GLU A 150 0.96 -18.05 12.73
C GLU A 150 1.46 -17.93 14.17
#